data_AF-A0A835A2N3-F1
#
_entry.id   AF-A0A835A2N3-F1
#
_cell.length_a   1.000
_cell.length_b   1.000
_cell.length_c   1.000
_cell.angle_alpha   90.00
_cell.angle_beta   90.00
_cell.angle_gamma   90.00
#
_symmetry.space_group_name_H-M   'P 1'
#
loop_
_entity.id
_entity.type
_entity.pdbx_description
1 polymer ?
#
loop_
_entity_poly.entity_id
_entity_poly.type
_entity_poly.pdbx_seq_one_letter_code
_entity_poly.pdbx_strand_id
1 'polypeptide(L)' 'MTSTQRSESANHMLITYVPRAVPIHLFVSSYDRLISDWIAEVGREEDATKQVTHISV' A
#
# COMPACT_ATOMS: atom_id res chain seq x y z
N MET A 1 -11.40 5.20 -7.62
CA MET A 1 -11.56 3.87 -6.99
C MET A 1 -12.79 3.87 -6.09
N THR A 2 -13.66 2.86 -6.19
CA THR A 2 -14.82 2.73 -5.29
C THR A 2 -14.38 2.23 -3.91
N SER A 3 -15.12 2.58 -2.85
CA SER A 3 -14.75 2.24 -1.46
C SER A 3 -14.50 0.74 -1.25
N THR A 4 -15.28 -0.11 -1.95
CA THR A 4 -15.14 -1.57 -1.91
C THR A 4 -13.81 -2.04 -2.52
N GLN A 5 -13.45 -1.53 -3.70
CA GLN A 5 -12.18 -1.88 -4.34
C GLN A 5 -10.97 -1.46 -3.51
N ARG A 6 -11.07 -0.33 -2.78
CA ARG A 6 -10.01 0.11 -1.87
C ARG A 6 -9.84 -0.83 -0.68
N SER A 7 -10.94 -1.26 -0.08
CA SER A 7 -10.87 -2.23 1.02
C SER A 7 -10.34 -3.59 0.57
N GLU A 8 -10.73 -4.05 -0.61
CA GLU A 8 -10.30 -5.35 -1.14
C GLU A 8 -8.80 -5.36 -1.49
N SER A 9 -8.33 -4.29 -2.15
CA SER A 9 -6.90 -4.06 -2.41
C SER A 9 -6.08 -4.04 -1.11
N ALA A 10 -6.51 -3.29 -0.10
CA ALA A 10 -5.82 -3.23 1.18
C ALA A 10 -5.78 -4.59 1.88
N ASN A 11 -6.88 -5.34 1.85
CA ASN A 11 -6.94 -6.67 2.45
C ASN A 11 -6.03 -7.67 1.71
N HIS A 12 -5.96 -7.59 0.38
CA HIS A 12 -5.03 -8.41 -0.40
C HIS A 12 -3.57 -8.10 -0.07
N MET A 13 -3.22 -6.82 0.09
CA MET A 13 -1.88 -6.42 0.53
C MET A 13 -1.58 -6.96 1.94
N LEU A 14 -2.49 -6.79 2.90
CA LEU A 14 -2.31 -7.29 4.26
C LEU A 14 -2.08 -8.81 4.29
N ILE A 15 -2.88 -9.58 3.55
CA ILE A 15 -2.76 -11.05 3.45
C ILE A 15 -1.42 -11.47 2.83
N THR A 16 -0.87 -10.66 1.92
CA THR A 16 0.41 -10.96 1.26
C THR A 16 1.60 -10.75 2.20
N TYR A 17 1.53 -9.74 3.06
CA TYR A 17 2.64 -9.36 3.95
C TYR A 17 2.61 -10.09 5.31
N VAL A 18 1.43 -10.53 5.75
CA VAL A 18 1.21 -11.10 7.07
C VAL A 18 0.84 -12.58 6.96
N PRO A 19 1.74 -13.51 7.34
CA PRO A 19 1.42 -14.93 7.38
C PRO A 19 0.25 -15.23 8.31
N ARG A 20 -0.56 -16.23 7.95
CA ARG A 20 -1.63 -16.71 8.84
C ARG A 20 -1.02 -17.21 10.16
N ALA A 21 -1.61 -16.78 11.28
CA ALA A 21 -1.19 -17.12 12.64
C ALA A 21 0.21 -16.61 13.06
N VAL A 22 0.68 -15.50 12.48
CA VAL A 22 1.91 -14.86 12.94
C VAL A 22 1.76 -14.37 14.41
N PRO A 23 2.75 -14.61 15.28
CA PRO A 23 2.78 -14.01 16.61
C PRO A 23 2.72 -12.48 16.55
N ILE A 24 2.05 -11.84 17.51
CA ILE A 24 1.84 -10.38 17.52
C ILE A 24 3.16 -9.59 17.40
N HIS A 25 4.24 -10.06 18.04
CA HIS A 25 5.54 -9.37 17.97
C HIS A 25 6.18 -9.39 16.57
N LEU A 26 5.85 -10.38 15.73
CA LEU A 26 6.28 -10.46 14.33
C LEU A 26 5.26 -9.78 13.39
N PHE A 27 3.97 -9.76 13.77
CA PHE A 27 2.93 -9.00 13.07
C PHE A 27 3.32 -7.53 12.92
N VAL A 28 3.81 -6.91 14.00
CA VAL A 28 4.20 -5.48 14.00
C VAL A 28 5.28 -5.21 12.94
N SER A 29 6.32 -6.04 12.88
CA SER A 29 7.40 -5.87 11.90
C SER A 29 6.91 -6.09 10.45
N SER A 30 6.04 -7.08 10.22
CA SER A 30 5.43 -7.29 8.90
C SER A 30 4.52 -6.13 8.49
N TYR A 31 3.79 -5.56 9.44
CA TYR A 31 2.89 -4.42 9.21
C TYR A 31 3.68 -3.14 8.94
N ASP A 32 4.78 -2.90 9.66
CA ASP A 32 5.64 -1.73 9.45
C ASP A 32 6.26 -1.73 8.04
N ARG A 33 6.66 -2.91 7.56
CA ARG A 33 7.10 -3.11 6.18
C ARG A 33 5.98 -2.82 5.17
N LEU A 34 4.77 -3.34 5.42
CA LEU A 34 3.60 -3.07 4.57
C LEU A 34 3.33 -1.55 4.46
N ILE A 35 3.36 -0.83 5.59
CA ILE A 35 3.14 0.62 5.60
C ILE A 35 4.26 1.36 4.86
N SER A 36 5.51 0.96 5.05
CA SER A 36 6.65 1.56 4.34
C SER A 36 6.53 1.39 2.82
N ASP A 37 6.22 0.17 2.36
CA ASP A 37 6.05 -0.13 0.94
C ASP A 37 4.83 0.60 0.35
N TRP A 38 3.75 0.75 1.13
CA TRP A 38 2.56 1.52 0.75
C TRP A 38 2.86 3.02 0.63
N ILE A 39 3.57 3.62 1.59
CA ILE A 39 3.98 5.03 1.53
C ILE A 39 4.88 5.26 0.31
N ALA A 40 5.80 4.34 0.02
CA ALA A 40 6.66 4.43 -1.16
C ALA A 40 5.86 4.35 -2.46
N GLU A 41 4.85 3.47 -2.54
CA GLU A 41 3.95 3.38 -3.71
C GLU A 41 3.13 4.65 -3.89
N VAL A 42 2.50 5.16 -2.83
CA VAL A 42 1.71 6.40 -2.89
C VAL A 42 2.60 7.58 -3.29
N GLY A 43 3.81 7.68 -2.75
CA GLY A 43 4.77 8.70 -3.17
C GLY A 43 5.12 8.62 -4.66
N ARG A 44 5.31 7.39 -5.21
CA ARG A 44 5.51 7.20 -6.65
C ARG A 44 4.29 7.60 -7.47
N GLU A 45 3.08 7.24 -7.04
CA GLU A 45 1.84 7.62 -7.72
C GLU A 45 1.62 9.14 -7.72
N GLU A 46 1.91 9.82 -6.61
CA GLU A 46 1.85 11.28 -6.51
C GLU A 46 2.83 11.95 -7.49
N ASP A 47 4.06 11.46 -7.59
CA ASP A 47 5.08 12.01 -8.48
C ASP A 47 4.80 11.69 -9.96
N ALA A 48 4.20 10.53 -10.25
CA ALA A 48 3.71 10.20 -11.59
C ALA A 48 2.53 11.11 -11.99
N THR A 49 1.61 11.39 -11.07
CA THR A 49 0.46 12.27 -11.32
C THR A 49 0.90 13.72 -11.57
N LYS A 50 1.89 14.20 -10.83
CA LYS A 50 2.51 15.53 -11.06
C LYS A 50 3.19 15.61 -12.44
N GLN A 51 3.85 14.55 -12.90
CA GLN A 51 4.46 14.50 -14.23
C GLN A 51 3.41 14.48 -15.35
N VAL A 52 2.34 13.68 -15.22
CA VAL A 52 1.25 13.63 -16.23
C VAL A 52 0.53 14.98 -16.36
N THR A 53 0.35 15.69 -15.24
CA THR A 53 -0.25 17.04 -15.23
C THR A 53 0.65 18.07 -15.93
N HIS A 54 1.97 17.94 -15.81
CA HIS A 54 2.94 18.86 -16.43
C HIS A 54 3.19 18.58 -17.93
N ILE A 55 2.83 17.38 -18.43
CA ILE A 55 2.99 17.01 -19.85
C ILE A 55 1.72 17.33 -20.68
N SER A 56 0.60 17.67 -20.02
CA SER A 56 -0.69 17.98 -20.67
C SER A 56 -1.04 19.49 -20.71
N VAL A 57 -0.04 20.38 -20.83
CA VAL A 57 -0.25 21.81 -21.12
C VAL A 57 0.50 22.19 -22.39
#